data_AF-A0A2N8E299-F1
#
_entry.id   AF-A0A2N8E299-F1
#
_cell.length_a   1.000
_cell.length_b   1.000
_cell.length_c   1.000
_cell.angle_alpha   90.00
_cell.angle_beta   90.00
_cell.angle_gamma   90.00
#
_symmetry.space_group_name_H-M   'P 1'
#
loop_
_entity.id
_entity.type
_entity.pdbx_description
1 polymer ?
#
loop_
_entity_poly.entity_id
_entity_poly.type
_entity_poly.pdbx_seq_one_letter_code
_entity_poly.pdbx_strand_id
1 'polypeptide(L)'
;MNQAIATRCRLNLSQEGLLWKAALAHLGTSGLHQTVVDLLDGFGPKPTRSSTEYLRSEWVGVEVLQVLETAFAEAGTGMKSLDAFPEHIALLSCHSQHLADCLFHLLPLEKLTSELKGYRLEHVLGI
;
A
#
# COMPACT_ATOMS: atom_id res chain seq x y z
N MET A 1 -20.72 -21.85 -6.83
CA MET A 1 -20.10 -20.74 -7.59
C MET A 1 -18.61 -20.78 -7.30
N ASN A 2 -17.84 -21.39 -8.21
CA ASN A 2 -16.39 -21.46 -8.08
C ASN A 2 -15.84 -20.08 -8.42
N GLN A 3 -15.44 -19.31 -7.41
CA GLN A 3 -14.59 -18.15 -7.64
C GLN A 3 -13.24 -18.71 -8.07
N ALA A 4 -12.96 -18.60 -9.38
CA ALA A 4 -11.61 -18.74 -9.88
C ALA A 4 -10.76 -17.77 -9.07
N ILE A 5 -9.83 -18.30 -8.29
CA ILE A 5 -8.73 -17.53 -7.72
C ILE A 5 -7.89 -17.16 -8.92
N ALA A 6 -8.27 -16.08 -9.62
CA ALA A 6 -7.33 -15.37 -10.45
C ALA A 6 -6.17 -15.06 -9.50
N THR A 7 -5.01 -15.64 -9.77
CA THR A 7 -3.75 -15.22 -9.16
C THR A 7 -3.67 -13.72 -9.40
N ARG A 8 -4.11 -12.92 -8.42
CA ARG A 8 -3.95 -11.47 -8.43
C ARG A 8 -2.45 -11.27 -8.63
N CYS A 9 -2.05 -10.84 -9.82
CA CYS A 9 -0.71 -10.26 -9.99
C CYS A 9 -0.63 -9.17 -8.94
N ARG A 10 0.34 -9.27 -8.04
CA ARG A 10 0.57 -8.27 -7.02
C ARG A 10 1.50 -7.23 -7.63
N LEU A 11 1.26 -5.95 -7.34
CA LEU A 11 2.20 -4.89 -7.69
C LEU A 11 3.59 -5.26 -7.15
N ASN A 12 4.61 -5.13 -7.97
CA ASN A 12 5.97 -5.21 -7.46
C ASN A 12 6.27 -3.97 -6.59
N LEU A 13 7.31 -4.05 -5.75
CA LEU A 13 7.62 -2.98 -4.77
C LEU A 13 7.88 -1.61 -5.41
N SER A 14 8.46 -1.56 -6.61
CA SER A 14 8.64 -0.30 -7.35
C SER A 14 7.31 0.30 -7.80
N GLN A 15 6.35 -0.51 -8.24
CA GLN A 15 5.03 -0.06 -8.64
C GLN A 15 4.18 0.33 -7.43
N GLU A 16 4.26 -0.41 -6.32
CA GLU A 16 3.69 0.02 -5.04
C GLU A 16 4.23 1.41 -4.68
N GLY A 17 5.53 1.67 -4.84
CA GLY A 17 6.11 2.99 -4.60
C GLY A 17 5.58 4.12 -5.49
N LEU A 18 5.33 3.85 -6.77
CA LEU A 18 4.65 4.81 -7.65
C LEU A 18 3.21 5.08 -7.19
N LEU A 19 2.50 4.04 -6.74
CA LEU A 19 1.13 4.17 -6.24
C LEU A 19 1.09 5.04 -4.99
N TRP A 20 2.01 4.83 -4.04
CA TRP A 20 2.12 5.63 -2.83
C TRP A 20 2.40 7.10 -3.12
N LYS A 21 3.29 7.39 -4.07
CA LYS A 21 3.58 8.76 -4.52
C LYS A 21 2.36 9.41 -5.17
N ALA A 22 1.62 8.66 -6.01
CA ALA A 22 0.38 9.15 -6.61
C ALA A 22 -0.69 9.41 -5.55
N ALA A 23 -0.78 8.55 -4.53
CA ALA A 23 -1.70 8.72 -3.42
C ALA A 23 -1.37 9.98 -2.60
N LEU A 24 -0.11 10.17 -2.23
CA LEU A 24 0.36 11.38 -1.55
C LEU A 24 0.05 12.64 -2.36
N ALA A 25 0.33 12.63 -3.66
CA ALA A 25 0.07 13.77 -4.54
C ALA A 25 -1.43 14.09 -4.70
N HIS A 26 -2.31 13.09 -4.57
CA HIS A 26 -3.75 13.28 -4.69
C HIS A 26 -4.42 13.67 -3.39
N LEU A 27 -4.07 12.99 -2.29
CA LEU A 27 -4.72 13.11 -0.99
C LEU A 27 -4.04 14.14 -0.08
N GLY A 28 -2.78 14.47 -0.37
CA GLY A 28 -1.90 15.18 0.54
C GLY A 28 -1.49 14.32 1.74
N THR A 29 -0.57 14.85 2.54
CA THR A 29 0.02 14.18 3.71
C THR A 29 -1.04 13.72 4.71
N SER A 30 -1.94 14.63 5.12
CA SER A 30 -3.01 14.33 6.10
C SER A 30 -4.09 13.41 5.54
N GLY A 31 -4.46 13.57 4.27
CA GLY A 31 -5.47 12.72 3.63
C GLY A 31 -4.95 11.29 3.45
N LEU A 32 -3.68 11.13 3.04
CA LEU A 32 -3.04 9.83 2.96
C LEU A 32 -2.95 9.17 4.34
N HIS A 33 -2.55 9.93 5.37
CA HIS A 33 -2.49 9.44 6.75
C HIS A 33 -3.83 8.83 7.20
N GLN A 34 -4.90 9.62 7.15
CA GLN A 34 -6.23 9.19 7.58
C GLN A 34 -6.72 7.99 6.76
N THR A 35 -6.51 8.01 5.44
CA THR A 35 -6.91 6.91 4.55
C THR A 35 -6.24 5.60 4.96
N VAL A 36 -4.95 5.62 5.28
CA VAL A 36 -4.22 4.41 5.68
C VAL A 36 -4.73 3.89 7.03
N VAL A 37 -4.97 4.78 8.00
CA VAL A 37 -5.54 4.40 9.31
C VAL A 37 -6.91 3.73 9.12
N ASP A 38 -7.81 4.36 8.36
CA ASP A 38 -9.17 3.86 8.13
C ASP A 38 -9.16 2.50 7.41
N LEU A 39 -8.27 2.31 6.42
CA LEU A 39 -8.15 1.07 5.67
C LEU A 39 -7.59 -0.08 6.53
N LEU A 40 -6.70 0.23 7.47
CA LEU A 40 -6.13 -0.76 8.39
C LEU A 40 -7.13 -1.17 9.47
N ASP A 41 -7.88 -0.20 10.02
CA ASP A 41 -8.96 -0.48 10.97
C ASP A 41 -10.05 -1.35 10.33
N GLY A 42 -10.36 -1.09 9.05
CA GLY A 42 -11.30 -1.88 8.25
C GLY A 42 -10.78 -3.23 7.73
N PHE A 43 -9.50 -3.59 7.91
CA PHE A 43 -8.91 -4.80 7.30
C PHE A 43 -9.47 -6.11 7.89
N GLY A 44 -10.00 -6.08 9.12
CA GLY A 44 -10.56 -7.26 9.79
C GLY A 44 -9.50 -8.24 10.31
N PRO A 45 -9.87 -9.50 10.61
CA PRO A 45 -8.97 -10.44 11.28
C PRO A 45 -7.79 -10.82 10.37
N LYS A 46 -6.58 -10.52 10.86
CA LYS A 46 -5.32 -10.78 10.16
C LYS A 46 -5.09 -12.29 9.91
N PRO A 47 -4.58 -12.70 8.74
CA PRO A 47 -4.15 -14.07 8.50
C PRO A 47 -3.12 -14.56 9.52
N THR A 48 -3.21 -15.84 9.93
CA THR A 48 -2.31 -16.46 10.91
C THR A 48 -0.84 -16.45 10.49
N ARG A 49 -0.56 -16.41 9.18
CA ARG A 49 0.78 -16.29 8.61
C ARG A 49 0.79 -15.19 7.57
N SER A 50 1.51 -14.11 7.85
CA SER A 50 1.84 -13.07 6.89
C SER A 50 3.32 -12.74 7.05
N SER A 51 4.04 -12.75 5.95
CA SER A 51 5.46 -12.39 5.90
C SER A 51 5.64 -10.90 6.17
N THR A 52 6.74 -10.53 6.79
CA THR A 52 7.16 -9.13 6.88
C THR A 52 7.81 -8.70 5.57
N GLU A 53 7.47 -7.51 5.13
CA GLU A 53 8.01 -6.84 3.94
C GLU A 53 8.52 -5.46 4.29
N TYR A 54 9.34 -4.90 3.40
CA TYR A 54 10.03 -3.66 3.64
C TYR A 54 9.77 -2.69 2.49
N LEU A 55 9.03 -1.62 2.77
CA LEU A 55 8.89 -0.48 1.87
C LEU A 55 10.08 0.45 2.10
N ARG A 56 10.83 0.76 1.04
CA ARG A 56 12.06 1.55 1.12
C ARG A 56 11.85 2.98 0.61
N SER A 57 12.57 3.92 1.21
CA SER A 57 12.54 5.35 0.90
C SER A 57 12.93 5.64 -0.54
N GLU A 58 13.83 4.84 -1.12
CA GLU A 58 14.22 4.93 -2.53
C GLU A 58 13.03 4.78 -3.49
N TRP A 59 12.04 3.96 -3.14
CA TRP A 59 10.87 3.72 -3.99
C TRP A 59 9.73 4.67 -3.68
N VAL A 60 9.45 4.91 -2.40
CA VAL A 60 8.25 5.65 -1.97
C VAL A 60 8.52 7.11 -1.60
N GLY A 61 9.77 7.47 -1.31
CA GLY A 61 10.16 8.77 -0.80
C GLY A 61 10.05 8.87 0.73
N VAL A 62 10.87 9.73 1.33
CA VAL A 62 10.92 9.93 2.79
C VAL A 62 9.59 10.42 3.35
N GLU A 63 8.90 11.31 2.61
CA GLU A 63 7.61 11.87 3.06
C GLU A 63 6.54 10.78 3.19
N VAL A 64 6.43 9.88 2.20
CA VAL A 64 5.50 8.75 2.28
C VAL A 64 5.86 7.86 3.46
N LEU A 65 7.14 7.53 3.67
CA LEU A 65 7.53 6.68 4.80
C LEU A 65 7.12 7.28 6.15
N GLN A 66 7.31 8.58 6.35
CA GLN A 66 6.93 9.27 7.59
C GLN A 66 5.41 9.24 7.83
N VAL A 67 4.63 9.43 6.76
CA VAL A 67 3.16 9.32 6.82
C VAL A 67 2.76 7.90 7.21
N LEU A 68 3.34 6.89 6.55
CA LEU A 68 3.03 5.50 6.83
C LEU A 68 3.43 5.11 8.24
N GLU A 69 4.62 5.46 8.70
CA GLU A 69 5.10 5.17 10.05
C GLU A 69 4.12 5.67 11.11
N THR A 70 3.64 6.91 10.95
CA THR A 70 2.66 7.51 11.85
C THR A 70 1.30 6.79 11.75
N ALA A 71 0.82 6.52 10.54
CA ALA A 71 -0.45 5.83 10.30
C ALA A 71 -0.49 4.44 10.94
N PHE A 72 0.56 3.66 10.73
CA PHE A 72 0.67 2.31 11.23
C PHE A 72 0.79 2.28 12.76
N ALA A 73 1.53 3.23 13.35
CA ALA A 73 1.60 3.40 14.79
C ALA A 73 0.23 3.73 15.39
N GLU A 74 -0.53 4.63 14.76
CA GLU A 74 -1.88 5.01 15.18
C GLU A 74 -2.87 3.85 15.07
N ALA A 75 -2.85 3.11 13.95
CA ALA A 75 -3.69 1.93 13.74
C ALA A 75 -3.29 0.72 14.61
N GLY A 76 -2.25 0.83 15.44
CA GLY A 76 -1.76 -0.28 16.29
C GLY A 76 -1.22 -1.48 15.51
N THR A 77 -0.97 -1.32 14.20
CA THR A 77 -0.49 -2.36 13.29
C THR A 77 0.98 -2.18 12.92
N GLY A 78 1.58 -1.05 13.31
CA GLY A 78 2.98 -0.73 13.08
C GLY A 78 3.90 -1.67 13.82
N MET A 79 4.72 -2.39 13.07
CA MET A 79 5.97 -2.90 13.61
C MET A 79 6.88 -1.69 13.82
N LYS A 80 7.11 -1.33 15.08
CA LYS A 80 8.17 -0.39 15.45
C LYS A 80 9.43 -0.87 14.73
N SER A 81 10.01 -0.04 13.85
CA SER A 81 11.24 -0.43 13.18
C SER A 81 12.24 -0.79 14.27
N LEU A 82 12.53 -2.09 14.41
CA LEU A 82 13.46 -2.61 15.43
C LEU A 82 14.88 -2.10 15.17
N ASP A 83 15.06 -1.52 13.99
CA ASP A 83 16.29 -1.14 13.36
C ASP A 83 16.18 0.36 13.08
N ALA A 84 17.11 1.14 13.62
CA ALA A 84 17.20 2.60 13.56
C ALA A 84 17.48 3.15 12.14
N PHE A 85 16.95 2.50 11.11
CA PHE A 85 17.15 2.85 9.72
C PHE A 85 15.95 3.67 9.24
N PRO A 86 16.11 5.00 9.07
CA PRO A 86 15.03 5.88 8.59
C PRO A 86 14.66 5.64 7.11
N GLU A 87 15.23 4.61 6.48
CA GLU A 87 15.14 4.34 5.05
C GLU A 87 14.12 3.27 4.69
N HIS A 88 13.53 2.56 5.66
CA HIS A 88 12.48 1.59 5.37
C HIS A 88 11.48 1.43 6.51
N ILE A 89 10.26 1.01 6.16
CA ILE A 89 9.23 0.59 7.10
C ILE A 89 8.92 -0.89 6.92
N ALA A 90 8.88 -1.62 8.05
CA ALA A 90 8.45 -3.00 8.08
C ALA A 90 6.92 -3.07 8.18
N LEU A 91 6.29 -3.79 7.26
CA LEU A 91 4.86 -4.02 7.27
C LEU A 91 4.54 -5.46 6.92
N LEU A 92 3.35 -5.89 7.28
CA LEU A 92 2.87 -7.22 6.96
C LEU A 92 2.41 -7.23 5.51
N SER A 93 2.83 -8.25 4.77
CA SER A 93 2.45 -8.46 3.36
C SER A 93 0.95 -8.39 3.12
N CYS A 94 0.14 -8.88 4.05
CA CYS A 94 -1.31 -8.77 3.97
C CYS A 94 -1.82 -7.32 4.06
N HIS A 95 -1.21 -6.48 4.90
CA HIS A 95 -1.53 -5.05 4.98
C HIS A 95 -1.03 -4.31 3.74
N SER A 96 0.19 -4.59 3.26
CA SER A 96 0.73 -3.97 2.05
C SER A 96 -0.18 -4.21 0.86
N GLN A 97 -0.57 -5.47 0.65
CA GLN A 97 -1.43 -5.84 -0.47
C GLN A 97 -2.81 -5.20 -0.35
N HIS A 98 -3.44 -5.24 0.83
CA HIS A 98 -4.74 -4.61 1.05
C HIS A 98 -4.72 -3.11 0.81
N LEU A 99 -3.72 -2.42 1.37
CA LEU A 99 -3.56 -0.99 1.18
C LEU A 99 -3.34 -0.64 -0.29
N ALA A 100 -2.47 -1.38 -0.98
CA ALA A 100 -2.23 -1.20 -2.40
C ALA A 100 -3.53 -1.38 -3.20
N ASP A 101 -4.26 -2.48 -3.00
CA ASP A 101 -5.52 -2.76 -3.69
C ASP A 101 -6.56 -1.65 -3.45
N CYS A 102 -6.73 -1.22 -2.19
CA CYS A 102 -7.69 -0.17 -1.84
C CYS A 102 -7.30 1.21 -2.39
N LEU A 103 -6.03 1.61 -2.29
CA LEU A 103 -5.54 2.87 -2.86
C LEU A 103 -5.69 2.90 -4.37
N PHE A 104 -5.46 1.76 -5.00
CA PHE A 104 -5.59 1.62 -6.43
C PHE A 104 -7.03 1.86 -6.93
N HIS A 105 -8.03 1.50 -6.12
CA HIS A 105 -9.44 1.81 -6.38
C HIS A 105 -9.82 3.24 -6.01
N LEU A 106 -9.22 3.80 -4.96
CA LEU A 106 -9.49 5.14 -4.44
C LEU A 106 -8.94 6.23 -5.36
N LEU A 107 -7.80 5.98 -6.03
CA LEU A 107 -7.21 6.96 -6.93
C LEU A 107 -7.95 7.04 -8.26
N PRO A 108 -8.28 8.26 -8.73
CA PRO A 108 -8.86 8.45 -10.05
C PRO A 108 -7.83 8.11 -11.13
N LEU A 109 -8.31 7.55 -12.25
CA LEU A 109 -7.46 7.07 -13.35
C LEU A 109 -6.49 8.14 -13.84
N GLU A 110 -6.91 9.40 -13.92
CA GLU A 110 -6.06 10.53 -14.34
C GLU A 110 -4.83 10.75 -13.45
N LYS A 111 -4.84 10.30 -12.19
CA LYS A 111 -3.74 10.45 -11.23
C LYS A 111 -2.79 9.24 -11.23
N LEU A 112 -3.18 8.15 -11.88
CA LEU A 112 -2.31 7.00 -12.08
C LEU A 112 -1.30 7.27 -13.20
N THR A 113 -0.06 6.83 -13.01
CA THR A 113 0.95 6.80 -14.07
C THR A 113 0.54 5.85 -15.18
N SER A 114 1.11 5.97 -16.38
CA SER A 114 0.80 5.06 -17.50
C SER A 114 1.04 3.59 -17.16
N GLU A 115 2.06 3.31 -16.36
CA GLU A 115 2.35 1.96 -15.85
C GLU A 115 1.23 1.44 -14.94
N LEU A 116 0.79 2.24 -13.97
CA LEU A 116 -0.30 1.88 -13.07
C LEU A 116 -1.65 1.77 -13.80
N LYS A 117 -1.87 2.55 -14.86
CA LYS A 117 -3.04 2.42 -15.74
C LYS A 117 -3.07 1.09 -16.47
N GLY A 118 -1.91 0.66 -17.00
CA GLY A 118 -1.77 -0.65 -17.66
C GLY A 118 -2.12 -1.78 -16.71
N TYR A 119 -1.53 -1.76 -15.51
CA TYR A 119 -1.85 -2.74 -14.47
C TYR A 119 -3.34 -2.70 -14.06
N ARG A 120 -3.99 -1.53 -14.04
CA ARG A 120 -5.43 -1.43 -13.72
C ARG A 120 -6.27 -2.14 -14.75
N LEU A 121 -5.89 -1.99 -16.01
CA LEU A 121 -6.57 -2.63 -17.12
C LEU A 121 -6.39 -4.15 -17.05
N GLU A 122 -5.17 -4.63 -16.81
CA GLU A 122 -4.86 -6.06 -16.62
C GLU A 122 -5.66 -6.65 -15.45
N HIS A 123 -5.68 -5.97 -14.30
CA HIS A 123 -6.45 -6.37 -13.13
C HIS A 123 -7.96 -6.41 -13.40
N VAL A 124 -8.53 -5.43 -14.13
CA VAL A 124 -9.95 -5.43 -14.52
C VAL A 124 -10.27 -6.57 -15.49
N LEU A 125 -9.33 -6.92 -16.37
CA LEU A 125 -9.48 -7.96 -17.37
C LEU A 125 -9.15 -9.37 -16.83
N GLY A 126 -8.56 -9.47 -15.64
CA GLY A 126 -8.21 -10.74 -14.98
C GLY A 126 -7.05 -11.48 -15.66
N ILE A 127 -6.15 -10.75 -16.31
CA ILE A 127 -4.99 -11.24 -17.07
C ILE A 127 -3.68 -10.83 -16.41
#